data_AF-A0AAN7HTX7-F1
#
_entry.id   AF-A0AAN7HTX7-F1
#
_cell.length_a   1.000
_cell.length_b   1.000
_cell.length_c   1.000
_cell.angle_alpha   90.00
_cell.angle_beta   90.00
_cell.angle_gamma   90.00
#
_symmetry.space_group_name_H-M   'P 1'
#
loop_
_entity.id
_entity.type
_entity.pdbx_description
1 polymer ?
#
loop_
_entity_poly.entity_id
_entity_poly.type
_entity_poly.pdbx_seq_one_letter_code
_entity_poly.pdbx_strand_id
1 'polypeptide(L)'
;MVAITCLSYDILICIAEYLTSKELATLSQCSKFMYQLQWVDLLWKQYCHDDFCITYNHPDQTFRQLYLQCIEAAKQNRRLPCQHLQQYLDQPIILKDRQRQQLTKLDKCQRCFVTGFENLFVCLSSSCQHQLICDRHARHHARLLHTMQHAMYFKPNMAELFCQICVDWIGGKETDPAEQYHATNITSMWSNYIYLDPDLDRKINRIRPIRQYERYMRWKDTPHYIMNNPRGYCFIASNWMSEWEMFIEGWTTDPPSMMIDQTHLLSSVVSSSVVVGSGSSHSSSSPSYLPSRSSESVMIISRDTWDYLAKHYSVKGQQITEGNHWFILHV
;
A
#
# COMPACT_ATOMS: atom_id res chain seq x y z
N MET A 1 26.35 -21.83 -46.33
CA MET A 1 25.49 -21.16 -45.33
C MET A 1 24.21 -21.96 -45.23
N VAL A 2 23.83 -22.39 -44.02
CA VAL A 2 22.49 -22.98 -43.78
C VAL A 2 21.52 -21.83 -43.54
N ALA A 3 20.40 -21.79 -44.25
CA ALA A 3 19.39 -20.76 -44.03
C ALA A 3 18.78 -20.93 -42.62
N ILE A 4 18.58 -19.83 -41.90
CA ILE A 4 18.00 -19.85 -40.54
C ILE A 4 16.62 -20.53 -40.49
N THR A 5 15.88 -20.50 -41.61
CA THR A 5 14.60 -21.17 -41.79
C THR A 5 14.70 -22.70 -41.83
N CYS A 6 15.89 -23.26 -41.94
CA CYS A 6 16.15 -24.71 -41.93
C CYS A 6 16.53 -25.23 -40.54
N LEU A 7 16.67 -24.36 -39.53
CA LEU A 7 16.94 -24.78 -38.16
C LEU A 7 15.68 -25.40 -37.54
N SER A 8 15.88 -26.31 -36.59
CA SER A 8 14.77 -26.85 -35.80
C SER A 8 14.14 -25.76 -34.93
N TYR A 9 12.88 -25.96 -34.57
CA TYR A 9 12.15 -25.00 -33.75
C TYR A 9 12.81 -24.79 -32.37
N ASP A 10 13.34 -25.86 -31.77
CA ASP A 10 14.07 -25.78 -30.50
C ASP A 10 15.32 -24.90 -30.59
N ILE A 11 16.09 -25.02 -31.68
CA ILE A 11 17.26 -24.16 -31.91
C ILE A 11 16.82 -22.71 -32.08
N LEU A 12 15.70 -22.46 -32.75
CA LEU A 12 15.16 -21.11 -32.91
C LEU A 12 14.68 -20.51 -31.59
N ILE A 13 14.08 -21.30 -30.70
CA ILE A 13 13.75 -20.87 -29.34
C ILE A 13 15.03 -20.50 -28.59
N CYS A 14 16.05 -21.37 -28.60
CA CYS A 14 17.33 -21.07 -27.95
C CYS A 14 17.98 -19.80 -28.52
N ILE A 15 17.90 -19.55 -29.82
CA ILE A 15 18.39 -18.28 -30.40
C ILE A 15 17.55 -17.11 -29.91
N ALA A 16 16.22 -17.26 -29.87
CA ALA A 16 15.29 -16.22 -29.42
C ALA A 16 15.46 -15.84 -27.94
N GLU A 17 15.91 -16.76 -27.09
CA GLU A 17 16.25 -16.48 -25.68
C GLU A 17 17.34 -15.40 -25.52
N TYR A 18 18.22 -15.24 -26.51
CA TYR A 18 19.25 -14.20 -26.50
C TYR A 18 18.81 -12.87 -27.12
N LEU A 19 17.59 -12.80 -27.67
CA LEU A 19 17.05 -11.59 -28.28
C LEU A 19 16.26 -10.81 -27.24
N THR A 20 16.33 -9.48 -27.28
CA THR A 20 15.38 -8.62 -26.57
C THR A 20 13.97 -8.77 -27.13
N SER A 21 12.95 -8.35 -26.36
CA SER A 21 11.56 -8.38 -26.83
C SER A 21 11.32 -7.59 -28.13
N LYS A 22 12.10 -6.52 -28.36
CA LYS A 22 12.07 -5.72 -29.60
C LYS A 22 12.70 -6.47 -30.78
N GLU A 23 13.81 -7.16 -30.55
CA GLU A 23 14.48 -7.96 -31.57
C GLU A 23 13.65 -9.20 -31.95
N LEU A 24 13.02 -9.85 -30.96
CA LEU A 24 12.06 -10.93 -31.22
C LEU A 24 10.87 -10.43 -32.05
N ALA A 25 10.33 -9.25 -31.72
CA ALA A 25 9.27 -8.63 -32.51
C ALA A 25 9.71 -8.35 -33.96
N THR A 26 10.97 -7.94 -34.16
CA THR A 26 11.53 -7.73 -35.50
C THR A 26 11.71 -9.06 -36.25
N LEU A 27 12.32 -10.06 -35.61
CA LEU A 27 12.53 -11.41 -36.19
C LEU A 27 11.20 -12.06 -36.61
N SER A 28 10.17 -11.90 -35.80
CA SER A 28 8.84 -12.47 -36.06
C SER A 28 8.18 -11.92 -37.33
N GLN A 29 8.57 -10.74 -37.79
CA GLN A 29 8.06 -10.12 -39.02
C GLN A 29 8.74 -10.69 -40.26
N CYS A 30 9.87 -11.41 -40.12
CA CYS A 30 10.64 -11.90 -41.26
C CYS A 30 9.98 -13.09 -41.97
N SER A 31 9.22 -13.94 -41.28
CA SER A 31 8.47 -15.04 -41.90
C SER A 31 7.36 -15.58 -41.01
N LYS A 32 6.40 -16.30 -41.60
CA LYS A 32 5.34 -17.01 -40.86
C LYS A 32 5.89 -18.03 -39.85
N PHE A 33 7.02 -18.65 -40.17
CA PHE A 33 7.67 -19.61 -39.28
C PHE A 33 8.25 -18.90 -38.04
N MET A 34 8.93 -17.77 -38.23
CA MET A 34 9.45 -16.96 -37.12
C MET A 34 8.35 -16.29 -36.30
N TYR A 35 7.20 -15.98 -36.91
CA TYR A 35 6.05 -15.42 -36.20
C TYR A 35 5.57 -16.32 -35.05
N GLN A 36 5.74 -17.65 -35.17
CA GLN A 36 5.34 -18.60 -34.13
C GLN A 36 6.13 -18.42 -32.83
N LEU A 37 7.35 -17.90 -32.89
CA LEU A 37 8.18 -17.65 -31.71
C LEU A 37 7.54 -16.64 -30.75
N GLN A 38 6.73 -15.69 -31.25
CA GLN A 38 5.99 -14.77 -30.38
C GLN A 38 4.96 -15.46 -29.48
N TRP A 39 4.62 -16.72 -29.74
CA TRP A 39 3.61 -17.45 -28.97
C TRP A 39 4.23 -18.46 -27.99
N VAL A 40 5.56 -18.52 -27.92
CA VAL A 40 6.26 -19.36 -26.96
C VAL A 40 6.30 -18.63 -25.61
N ASP A 41 5.42 -19.03 -24.70
CA ASP A 41 5.23 -18.35 -23.42
C ASP A 41 6.47 -18.37 -22.51
N LEU A 42 7.32 -19.40 -22.64
CA LEU A 42 8.60 -19.49 -21.92
C LEU A 42 9.55 -18.32 -22.25
N LEU A 43 9.57 -17.85 -23.50
CA LEU A 43 10.36 -16.68 -23.89
C LEU A 43 9.85 -15.42 -23.19
N TRP A 44 8.54 -15.25 -23.12
CA TRP A 44 7.94 -14.11 -22.42
C TRP A 44 8.12 -14.19 -20.92
N LYS A 45 8.11 -15.38 -20.34
CA LYS A 45 8.46 -15.59 -18.94
C LYS A 45 9.89 -15.14 -18.65
N GLN A 46 10.83 -15.47 -19.54
CA GLN A 46 12.22 -15.00 -19.46
C GLN A 46 12.28 -13.47 -19.53
N TYR A 47 11.58 -12.83 -20.46
CA TYR A 47 11.54 -11.37 -20.54
C TYR A 47 10.91 -10.70 -19.31
N CYS A 48 9.84 -11.28 -18.74
CA CYS A 48 9.27 -10.81 -17.48
C CYS A 48 10.29 -10.88 -16.33
N HIS A 49 11.08 -11.94 -16.28
CA HIS A 49 12.14 -12.09 -15.30
C HIS A 49 13.28 -11.09 -15.52
N ASP A 50 13.77 -10.96 -16.74
CA ASP A 50 14.97 -10.15 -17.02
C ASP A 50 14.69 -8.65 -16.91
N ASP A 51 13.53 -8.19 -17.38
CA ASP A 51 13.19 -6.76 -17.38
C ASP A 51 12.48 -6.30 -16.09
N PHE A 52 11.74 -7.18 -15.43
CA PHE A 52 10.89 -6.82 -14.28
C PHE A 52 11.08 -7.70 -13.05
N CYS A 53 11.93 -8.73 -13.12
CA CYS A 53 12.17 -9.71 -12.05
C CYS A 53 10.89 -10.45 -11.60
N ILE A 54 9.94 -10.67 -12.53
CA ILE A 54 8.68 -11.37 -12.26
C ILE A 54 8.69 -12.77 -12.88
N THR A 55 8.49 -13.80 -12.05
CA THR A 55 8.40 -15.21 -12.53
C THR A 55 7.02 -15.83 -12.40
N TYR A 56 5.99 -15.04 -12.13
CA TYR A 56 4.62 -15.49 -11.91
C TYR A 56 3.61 -14.66 -12.72
N ASN A 57 2.46 -15.24 -13.02
CA ASN A 57 1.34 -14.63 -13.75
C ASN A 57 0.00 -15.09 -13.13
N HIS A 58 -1.10 -14.47 -13.58
CA HIS A 58 -2.44 -14.96 -13.28
C HIS A 58 -2.70 -16.27 -14.06
N PRO A 59 -3.43 -17.26 -13.51
CA PRO A 59 -3.72 -18.51 -14.23
C PRO A 59 -4.39 -18.32 -15.60
N ASP A 60 -5.26 -17.31 -15.71
CA ASP A 60 -5.98 -16.97 -16.94
C ASP A 60 -5.21 -16.00 -17.86
N GLN A 61 -3.91 -15.77 -17.61
CA GLN A 61 -3.09 -14.81 -18.33
C GLN A 61 -1.80 -15.48 -18.86
N THR A 62 -1.36 -15.12 -20.06
CA THR A 62 -0.04 -15.52 -20.60
C THR A 62 1.07 -14.57 -20.10
N PHE A 63 2.32 -15.05 -20.03
CA PHE A 63 3.45 -14.16 -19.71
C PHE A 63 3.61 -13.05 -20.75
N ARG A 64 3.24 -13.28 -22.01
CA ARG A 64 3.21 -12.22 -23.02
C ARG A 64 2.27 -11.08 -22.64
N GLN A 65 1.05 -11.40 -22.21
CA GLN A 65 0.08 -10.38 -21.78
C GLN A 65 0.60 -9.63 -20.55
N LEU A 66 1.18 -10.34 -19.58
CA LEU A 66 1.77 -9.73 -18.38
C LEU A 66 2.92 -8.79 -18.74
N TYR A 67 3.85 -9.21 -19.61
CA TYR A 67 4.97 -8.41 -20.05
C TYR A 67 4.52 -7.08 -20.67
N LEU A 68 3.55 -7.15 -21.59
CA LEU A 68 2.99 -5.96 -22.24
C LEU A 68 2.30 -5.01 -21.25
N GLN A 69 1.60 -5.56 -20.24
CA GLN A 69 1.01 -4.77 -19.16
C GLN A 69 2.08 -4.10 -18.29
N CYS A 70 3.16 -4.79 -17.96
CA CYS A 70 4.28 -4.23 -17.21
C CYS A 70 4.98 -3.10 -17.97
N ILE A 71 5.20 -3.25 -19.28
CA ILE A 71 5.72 -2.20 -20.14
C ILE A 71 4.82 -0.96 -20.12
N GLU A 72 3.51 -1.14 -20.22
CA GLU A 72 2.56 -0.02 -20.21
C GLU A 72 2.47 0.63 -18.83
N ALA A 73 2.47 -0.16 -17.76
CA ALA A 73 2.51 0.34 -16.38
C ALA A 73 3.78 1.17 -16.14
N ALA A 74 4.95 0.68 -16.56
CA ALA A 74 6.21 1.40 -16.44
C ALA A 74 6.21 2.74 -17.20
N LYS A 75 5.67 2.79 -18.43
CA LYS A 75 5.53 4.04 -19.20
C LYS A 75 4.65 5.07 -18.50
N GLN A 76 3.63 4.61 -17.79
CA GLN A 76 2.67 5.46 -17.08
C GLN A 76 3.07 5.71 -15.62
N ASN A 77 4.30 5.32 -15.21
CA ASN A 77 4.77 5.37 -13.82
C ASN A 77 3.78 4.72 -12.82
N ARG A 78 3.10 3.66 -13.27
CA ARG A 78 2.22 2.85 -12.42
C ARG A 78 3.04 1.78 -11.70
N ARG A 79 2.50 1.35 -10.57
CA ARG A 79 3.04 0.25 -9.76
C ARG A 79 3.12 -1.05 -10.59
N LEU A 80 4.28 -1.70 -10.54
CA LEU A 80 4.50 -3.03 -11.11
C LEU A 80 4.13 -4.12 -10.08
N PRO A 81 3.90 -5.37 -10.51
CA PRO A 81 3.75 -6.50 -9.59
C PRO A 81 4.98 -6.64 -8.68
N CYS A 82 4.77 -7.07 -7.43
CA CYS A 82 5.86 -7.25 -6.47
C CYS A 82 6.66 -8.53 -6.76
N GLN A 83 7.90 -8.37 -7.24
CA GLN A 83 8.86 -9.48 -7.45
C GLN A 83 9.06 -10.40 -6.23
N HIS A 84 8.93 -9.87 -5.01
CA HIS A 84 9.17 -10.65 -3.81
C HIS A 84 8.06 -11.65 -3.50
N LEU A 85 6.86 -11.48 -4.08
CA LEU A 85 5.72 -12.38 -3.87
C LEU A 85 6.02 -13.79 -4.38
N GLN A 86 6.81 -13.91 -5.45
CA GLN A 86 7.10 -15.17 -6.14
C GLN A 86 7.74 -16.23 -5.24
N GLN A 87 8.44 -15.80 -4.18
CA GLN A 87 9.09 -16.71 -3.23
C GLN A 87 8.09 -17.53 -2.40
N TYR A 88 6.82 -17.11 -2.35
CA TYR A 88 5.83 -17.63 -1.40
C TYR A 88 4.65 -18.34 -2.05
N LEU A 89 4.57 -18.40 -3.39
CA LEU A 89 3.39 -18.89 -4.12
C LEU A 89 3.11 -20.38 -3.86
N ASP A 90 4.16 -21.18 -3.79
CA ASP A 90 4.08 -22.64 -3.62
C ASP A 90 4.59 -23.12 -2.26
N GLN A 91 4.71 -22.22 -1.27
CA GLN A 91 5.21 -22.59 0.05
C GLN A 91 4.08 -23.06 0.96
N PRO A 92 4.02 -24.35 1.34
CA PRO A 92 3.06 -24.81 2.33
C PRO A 92 3.37 -24.18 3.70
N ILE A 93 2.32 -23.81 4.43
CA ILE A 93 2.44 -23.32 5.81
C ILE A 93 2.64 -24.52 6.73
N ILE A 94 3.88 -24.76 7.15
CA ILE A 94 4.23 -25.84 8.07
C ILE A 94 4.49 -25.24 9.46
N LEU A 95 3.52 -25.39 10.36
CA LEU A 95 3.59 -24.89 11.73
C LEU A 95 3.74 -26.03 12.73
N LYS A 96 4.73 -25.91 13.63
CA LYS A 96 4.81 -26.74 14.85
C LYS A 96 3.77 -26.29 15.86
N ASP A 97 3.34 -27.17 16.77
CA ASP A 97 2.30 -26.86 17.77
C ASP A 97 2.58 -25.59 18.57
N ARG A 98 3.84 -25.41 19.01
CA ARG A 98 4.25 -24.20 19.74
C ARG A 98 4.10 -22.93 18.91
N GLN A 99 4.38 -22.97 17.62
CA GLN A 99 4.23 -21.83 16.72
C GLN A 99 2.76 -21.53 16.49
N ARG A 100 1.95 -22.57 16.27
CA ARG A 100 0.50 -22.44 16.14
C ARG A 100 -0.10 -21.74 17.36
N GLN A 101 0.27 -22.18 18.57
CA GLN A 101 -0.19 -21.55 19.81
C GLN A 101 0.26 -20.09 19.97
N GLN A 102 1.42 -19.71 19.42
CA GLN A 102 1.90 -18.33 19.47
C GLN A 102 1.17 -17.44 18.48
N LEU A 103 0.98 -17.94 17.26
CA LEU A 103 0.29 -17.22 16.19
C LEU A 103 -1.20 -17.05 16.46
N THR A 104 -1.84 -17.96 17.19
CA THR A 104 -3.25 -17.81 17.57
C THR A 104 -3.46 -16.85 18.74
N LYS A 105 -2.44 -16.67 19.61
CA LYS A 105 -2.52 -15.73 20.73
C LYS A 105 -2.31 -14.28 20.32
N LEU A 106 -1.48 -14.02 19.30
CA LEU A 106 -1.16 -12.69 18.79
C LEU A 106 -0.80 -11.66 19.89
N ASP A 107 -0.10 -12.10 20.94
CA ASP A 107 0.05 -11.33 22.18
C ASP A 107 1.13 -10.24 22.08
N LYS A 108 2.36 -10.66 21.75
CA LYS A 108 3.53 -9.78 21.75
C LYS A 108 4.58 -10.17 20.72
N CYS A 109 5.44 -9.20 20.42
CA CYS A 109 6.61 -9.42 19.60
C CYS A 109 7.54 -10.46 20.25
N GLN A 110 8.06 -11.40 19.46
CA GLN A 110 9.02 -12.40 19.93
C GLN A 110 10.42 -11.84 20.24
N ARG A 111 10.70 -10.59 19.84
CA ARG A 111 12.01 -9.93 19.99
C ARG A 111 12.02 -8.74 20.95
N CYS A 112 10.86 -8.26 21.40
CA CYS A 112 10.76 -7.18 22.39
C CYS A 112 9.42 -7.18 23.14
N PHE A 113 9.18 -6.16 23.96
CA PHE A 113 7.99 -6.01 24.79
C PHE A 113 6.80 -5.33 24.10
N VAL A 114 6.85 -5.10 22.78
CA VAL A 114 5.71 -4.54 22.04
C VAL A 114 4.55 -5.55 22.06
N THR A 115 3.40 -5.10 22.54
CA THR A 115 2.16 -5.87 22.66
C THR A 115 1.09 -5.36 21.70
N GLY A 116 0.02 -6.13 21.57
CA GLY A 116 -1.15 -5.79 20.75
C GLY A 116 -0.96 -6.24 19.31
N PHE A 117 -1.90 -7.06 18.82
CA PHE A 117 -1.81 -7.69 17.51
C PHE A 117 -1.76 -6.71 16.33
N GLU A 118 -2.23 -5.47 16.53
CA GLU A 118 -2.15 -4.37 15.56
C GLU A 118 -0.70 -3.97 15.24
N ASN A 119 0.19 -4.13 16.22
CA ASN A 119 1.60 -3.80 16.09
C ASN A 119 2.44 -4.95 15.55
N LEU A 120 1.83 -6.11 15.28
CA LEU A 120 2.53 -7.34 14.94
C LEU A 120 2.40 -7.71 13.47
N PHE A 121 3.44 -8.39 12.99
CA PHE A 121 3.57 -8.92 11.65
C PHE A 121 4.05 -10.36 11.76
N VAL A 122 3.54 -11.22 10.90
CA VAL A 122 3.98 -12.62 10.77
C VAL A 122 4.86 -12.71 9.55
N CYS A 123 6.13 -13.07 9.72
CA CYS A 123 7.00 -13.30 8.57
C CYS A 123 6.54 -14.53 7.78
N LEU A 124 6.43 -14.42 6.47
CA LEU A 124 6.00 -15.54 5.64
C LEU A 124 7.09 -16.59 5.41
N SER A 125 8.33 -16.29 5.77
CA SER A 125 9.46 -17.18 5.55
C SER A 125 9.45 -18.40 6.47
N SER A 126 9.48 -19.59 5.89
CA SER A 126 9.66 -20.85 6.63
C SER A 126 11.05 -20.96 7.28
N SER A 127 12.08 -20.33 6.71
CA SER A 127 13.45 -20.35 7.24
C SER A 127 13.57 -19.67 8.61
N CYS A 128 12.71 -18.69 8.90
CA CYS A 128 12.62 -18.06 10.22
C CYS A 128 11.51 -18.64 11.11
N GLN A 129 10.88 -19.75 10.72
CA GLN A 129 9.79 -20.35 11.50
C GLN A 129 8.59 -19.41 11.71
N HIS A 130 8.30 -18.55 10.72
CA HIS A 130 7.16 -17.64 10.73
C HIS A 130 7.08 -16.73 11.97
N GLN A 131 8.16 -16.01 12.27
CA GLN A 131 8.24 -15.17 13.47
C GLN A 131 7.12 -14.12 13.54
N LEU A 132 6.56 -13.96 14.73
CA LEU A 132 5.62 -12.91 15.09
C LEU A 132 6.40 -11.73 15.69
N ILE A 133 6.55 -10.64 14.94
CA ILE A 133 7.43 -9.53 15.29
C ILE A 133 6.79 -8.18 15.02
N CYS A 134 7.19 -7.15 15.76
CA CYS A 134 6.72 -5.79 15.49
C CYS A 134 7.38 -5.19 14.25
N ASP A 135 6.81 -4.10 13.72
CA ASP A 135 7.30 -3.46 12.50
C ASP A 135 8.79 -3.12 12.52
N ARG A 136 9.30 -2.56 13.62
CA ARG A 136 10.74 -2.27 13.76
C ARG A 136 11.60 -3.51 13.53
N HIS A 137 11.18 -4.64 14.11
CA HIS A 137 11.88 -5.91 13.94
C HIS A 137 11.63 -6.51 12.55
N ALA A 138 10.44 -6.34 11.95
CA ALA A 138 10.16 -6.77 10.58
C ALA A 138 11.05 -6.04 9.56
N ARG A 139 11.19 -4.71 9.67
CA ARG A 139 12.11 -3.91 8.85
C ARG A 139 13.55 -4.36 8.99
N HIS A 140 14.00 -4.54 10.23
CA HIS A 140 15.36 -5.01 10.52
C HIS A 140 15.59 -6.45 9.99
N HIS A 141 14.60 -7.32 10.15
CA HIS A 141 14.65 -8.71 9.72
C HIS A 141 14.68 -8.86 8.20
N ALA A 142 13.90 -8.04 7.48
CA ALA A 142 13.91 -8.00 6.02
C ALA A 142 15.22 -7.42 5.45
N ARG A 143 15.81 -6.40 6.10
CA ARG A 143 16.96 -5.67 5.56
C ARG A 143 18.31 -6.27 5.92
N LEU A 144 18.54 -6.71 7.17
CA LEU A 144 19.86 -7.18 7.60
C LEU A 144 20.26 -8.53 7.01
N LEU A 145 19.28 -9.39 6.73
CA LEU A 145 19.59 -10.72 6.18
C LEU A 145 19.87 -10.66 4.68
N HIS A 146 19.62 -9.53 4.01
CA HIS A 146 19.78 -9.34 2.55
C HIS A 146 19.20 -10.47 1.69
N THR A 147 18.25 -11.23 2.23
CA THR A 147 17.59 -12.31 1.50
C THR A 147 16.17 -11.88 1.15
N MET A 148 15.80 -12.11 -0.11
CA MET A 148 14.41 -11.94 -0.57
C MET A 148 13.43 -12.85 0.21
N GLN A 149 13.95 -13.83 0.95
CA GLN A 149 13.19 -14.79 1.74
C GLN A 149 12.41 -14.16 2.91
N HIS A 150 12.81 -12.99 3.42
CA HIS A 150 12.14 -12.32 4.56
C HIS A 150 11.42 -11.03 4.15
N ALA A 151 11.09 -10.90 2.86
CA ALA A 151 10.47 -9.70 2.33
C ALA A 151 9.00 -9.57 2.72
N MET A 152 8.26 -10.68 2.75
CA MET A 152 6.81 -10.68 2.91
C MET A 152 6.35 -10.97 4.34
N TYR A 153 5.32 -10.24 4.75
CA TYR A 153 4.69 -10.35 6.05
C TYR A 153 3.18 -10.36 5.92
N PHE A 154 2.51 -11.16 6.73
CA PHE A 154 1.07 -11.07 6.95
C PHE A 154 0.80 -10.20 8.17
N LYS A 155 -0.12 -9.24 8.05
CA LYS A 155 -0.51 -8.36 9.16
C LYS A 155 -1.86 -8.77 9.75
N PRO A 156 -1.89 -9.32 10.98
CA PRO A 156 -3.08 -9.95 11.53
C PRO A 156 -4.29 -9.05 11.77
N ASN A 157 -4.16 -7.75 12.00
CA ASN A 157 -5.33 -6.88 12.15
C ASN A 157 -5.89 -6.36 10.82
N MET A 158 -5.24 -6.70 9.71
CA MET A 158 -5.65 -6.30 8.37
C MET A 158 -6.10 -7.46 7.50
N ALA A 159 -5.62 -8.68 7.77
CA ALA A 159 -5.70 -9.80 6.84
C ALA A 159 -5.21 -9.36 5.45
N GLU A 160 -4.04 -8.72 5.44
CA GLU A 160 -3.37 -8.17 4.26
C GLU A 160 -1.87 -8.51 4.31
N LEU A 161 -1.25 -8.54 3.14
CA LEU A 161 0.18 -8.78 2.98
C LEU A 161 0.94 -7.47 2.84
N PHE A 162 2.12 -7.41 3.43
CA PHE A 162 3.03 -6.28 3.34
C PHE A 162 4.43 -6.75 2.94
N CYS A 163 5.01 -6.08 1.93
CA CYS A 163 6.39 -6.29 1.54
C CYS A 163 7.29 -5.25 2.22
N GLN A 164 8.16 -5.67 3.12
CA GLN A 164 9.07 -4.77 3.85
C GLN A 164 10.25 -4.27 2.99
N ILE A 165 10.56 -4.95 1.87
CA ILE A 165 11.58 -4.48 0.92
C ILE A 165 10.99 -3.40 0.01
N CYS A 166 9.80 -3.63 -0.56
CA CYS A 166 9.11 -2.63 -1.37
C CYS A 166 8.49 -1.50 -0.53
N VAL A 167 8.28 -1.73 0.76
CA VAL A 167 7.54 -0.86 1.68
C VAL A 167 6.13 -0.60 1.15
N ASP A 168 5.42 -1.68 0.84
CA ASP A 168 4.11 -1.59 0.19
C ASP A 168 3.18 -2.75 0.54
N TRP A 169 1.88 -2.47 0.47
CA TRP A 169 0.81 -3.45 0.61
C TRP A 169 0.66 -4.24 -0.68
N ILE A 170 0.46 -5.54 -0.56
CA ILE A 170 0.44 -6.47 -1.69
C ILE A 170 -0.98 -7.02 -1.88
N GLY A 171 -1.46 -7.02 -3.12
CA GLY A 171 -2.79 -7.53 -3.48
C GLY A 171 -3.95 -6.57 -3.27
N GLY A 172 -3.69 -5.26 -3.23
CA GLY A 172 -4.74 -4.23 -3.25
C GLY A 172 -5.53 -4.22 -4.57
N LYS A 173 -6.72 -3.61 -4.60
CA LYS A 173 -7.60 -3.61 -5.79
C LYS A 173 -6.98 -2.90 -7.01
N GLU A 174 -6.07 -1.99 -6.74
CA GLU A 174 -5.32 -1.18 -7.70
C GLU A 174 -4.05 -1.86 -8.22
N THR A 175 -3.70 -3.03 -7.68
CA THR A 175 -2.50 -3.79 -8.07
C THR A 175 -2.76 -4.66 -9.30
N ASP A 176 -1.71 -5.26 -9.86
CA ASP A 176 -1.83 -6.16 -11.00
C ASP A 176 -2.70 -7.41 -10.67
N PRO A 177 -3.57 -7.89 -11.58
CA PRO A 177 -4.42 -9.05 -11.32
C PRO A 177 -3.66 -10.32 -10.90
N ALA A 178 -2.46 -10.55 -11.42
CA ALA A 178 -1.63 -11.69 -11.00
C ALA A 178 -1.22 -11.54 -9.53
N GLU A 179 -0.81 -10.34 -9.12
CA GLU A 179 -0.49 -10.07 -7.72
C GLU A 179 -1.71 -10.25 -6.82
N GLN A 180 -2.88 -9.71 -7.22
CA GLN A 180 -4.12 -9.85 -6.47
C GLN A 180 -4.50 -11.31 -6.22
N TYR A 181 -4.46 -12.14 -7.27
CA TYR A 181 -4.79 -13.56 -7.17
C TYR A 181 -3.90 -14.29 -6.17
N HIS A 182 -2.58 -14.15 -6.33
CA HIS A 182 -1.61 -14.84 -5.50
C HIS A 182 -1.59 -14.33 -4.05
N ALA A 183 -1.68 -13.01 -3.86
CA ALA A 183 -1.77 -12.41 -2.54
C ALA A 183 -3.06 -12.84 -1.82
N THR A 184 -4.18 -12.94 -2.53
CA THR A 184 -5.45 -13.43 -1.98
C THR A 184 -5.34 -14.88 -1.52
N ASN A 185 -4.73 -15.75 -2.33
CA ASN A 185 -4.51 -17.15 -1.96
C ASN A 185 -3.67 -17.27 -0.69
N ILE A 186 -2.52 -16.58 -0.64
CA ILE A 186 -1.64 -16.58 0.54
C ILE A 186 -2.36 -16.01 1.76
N THR A 187 -3.04 -14.87 1.61
CA THR A 187 -3.82 -14.25 2.69
C THR A 187 -4.88 -15.21 3.23
N SER A 188 -5.63 -15.86 2.34
CA SER A 188 -6.67 -16.84 2.71
C SER A 188 -6.08 -18.00 3.51
N MET A 189 -4.94 -18.55 3.07
CA MET A 189 -4.25 -19.60 3.82
C MET A 189 -3.88 -19.12 5.23
N TRP A 190 -3.25 -17.95 5.36
CA TRP A 190 -2.84 -17.41 6.66
C TRP A 190 -4.01 -17.07 7.58
N SER A 191 -5.09 -16.50 7.03
CA SER A 191 -6.32 -16.23 7.77
C SER A 191 -6.87 -17.48 8.44
N ASN A 192 -6.88 -18.64 7.75
CA ASN A 192 -7.35 -19.91 8.31
C ASN A 192 -6.52 -20.41 9.50
N TYR A 193 -5.24 -20.04 9.58
CA TYR A 193 -4.36 -20.42 10.70
C TYR A 193 -4.44 -19.44 11.88
N ILE A 194 -4.70 -18.17 11.61
CA ILE A 194 -4.63 -17.10 12.60
C ILE A 194 -6.01 -16.84 13.22
N TYR A 195 -7.06 -16.75 12.41
CA TYR A 195 -8.41 -16.45 12.90
C TYR A 195 -9.17 -17.73 13.22
N LEU A 196 -8.91 -18.27 14.41
CA LEU A 196 -9.73 -19.36 14.95
C LEU A 196 -11.05 -18.85 15.55
N ASP A 197 -11.11 -17.55 15.88
CA ASP A 197 -12.32 -16.87 16.31
C ASP A 197 -13.10 -16.33 15.08
N PRO A 198 -14.29 -16.87 14.78
CA PRO A 198 -15.10 -16.44 13.65
C PRO A 198 -15.56 -14.98 13.74
N ASP A 199 -15.72 -14.43 14.95
CA ASP A 199 -16.18 -13.05 15.11
C ASP A 199 -15.05 -12.05 14.80
N LEU A 200 -13.82 -12.38 15.19
CA LEU A 200 -12.64 -11.61 14.80
C LEU A 200 -12.40 -11.66 13.28
N ASP A 201 -12.49 -12.85 12.67
CA ASP A 201 -12.38 -13.02 11.22
C ASP A 201 -13.43 -12.18 10.48
N ARG A 202 -14.70 -12.25 10.90
CA ARG A 202 -15.79 -11.47 10.33
C ARG A 202 -15.55 -9.97 10.46
N LYS A 203 -15.06 -9.52 11.64
CA LYS A 203 -14.74 -8.10 11.88
C LYS A 203 -13.67 -7.62 10.91
N ILE A 204 -12.54 -8.33 10.82
CA ILE A 204 -11.42 -7.94 9.97
C ILE A 204 -11.83 -7.95 8.50
N ASN A 205 -12.50 -9.01 8.03
CA ASN A 205 -12.94 -9.11 6.63
C ASN A 205 -13.97 -8.05 6.25
N ARG A 206 -14.81 -7.58 7.20
CA ARG A 206 -15.75 -6.46 6.98
C ARG A 206 -15.02 -5.13 6.80
N ILE A 207 -13.97 -4.90 7.58
CA ILE A 207 -13.23 -3.64 7.62
C ILE A 207 -12.19 -3.55 6.48
N ARG A 208 -11.55 -4.66 6.13
CA ARG A 208 -10.50 -4.74 5.09
C ARG A 208 -10.83 -4.00 3.78
N PRO A 209 -11.98 -4.21 3.11
CA PRO A 209 -12.26 -3.51 1.86
C PRO A 209 -12.46 -1.99 2.02
N ILE A 210 -12.93 -1.55 3.19
CA ILE A 210 -13.04 -0.11 3.52
C ILE A 210 -11.64 0.46 3.63
N ARG A 211 -10.78 -0.19 4.43
CA ARG A 211 -9.40 0.22 4.66
C ARG A 211 -8.59 0.32 3.36
N GLN A 212 -8.69 -0.68 2.50
CA GLN A 212 -8.00 -0.68 1.20
C GLN A 212 -8.44 0.50 0.31
N TYR A 213 -9.75 0.78 0.27
CA TYR A 213 -10.28 1.89 -0.51
C TYR A 213 -9.85 3.25 0.07
N GLU A 214 -9.88 3.39 1.39
CA GLU A 214 -9.43 4.60 2.09
C GLU A 214 -7.93 4.85 1.91
N ARG A 215 -7.10 3.81 1.94
CA ARG A 215 -5.67 3.91 1.61
C ARG A 215 -5.43 4.38 0.17
N TYR A 216 -6.22 3.87 -0.78
CA TYR A 216 -6.16 4.32 -2.17
C TYR A 216 -6.52 5.80 -2.32
N MET A 217 -7.54 6.28 -1.61
CA MET A 217 -7.86 7.70 -1.59
C MET A 217 -6.73 8.52 -0.97
N ARG A 218 -6.14 8.07 0.15
CA ARG A 218 -4.99 8.74 0.77
C ARG A 218 -3.81 8.87 -0.19
N TRP A 219 -3.54 7.84 -0.99
CA TRP A 219 -2.48 7.85 -2.01
C TRP A 219 -2.75 8.89 -3.12
N LYS A 220 -4.02 9.06 -3.51
CA LYS A 220 -4.46 10.15 -4.40
C LYS A 220 -4.44 11.53 -3.75
N ASP A 221 -4.26 11.59 -2.43
CA ASP A 221 -4.06 12.81 -1.66
C ASP A 221 -2.57 13.10 -1.41
N THR A 222 -1.67 12.61 -2.25
CA THR A 222 -0.29 13.10 -2.26
C THR A 222 -0.21 14.48 -2.90
N PRO A 223 0.76 15.34 -2.53
CA PRO A 223 0.83 16.72 -3.04
C PRO A 223 0.77 16.83 -4.57
N HIS A 224 1.36 15.87 -5.27
CA HIS A 224 1.34 15.82 -6.75
C HIS A 224 -0.08 15.74 -7.32
N TYR A 225 -0.97 14.98 -6.68
CA TYR A 225 -2.35 14.78 -7.15
C TYR A 225 -3.31 15.85 -6.62
N ILE A 226 -3.17 16.26 -5.36
CA ILE A 226 -4.04 17.29 -4.75
C ILE A 226 -3.95 18.61 -5.50
N MET A 227 -2.72 19.08 -5.78
CA MET A 227 -2.50 20.39 -6.41
C MET A 227 -3.07 20.47 -7.83
N ASN A 228 -3.27 19.33 -8.48
CA ASN A 228 -3.82 19.23 -9.83
C ASN A 228 -5.29 18.78 -9.85
N ASN A 229 -5.96 18.67 -8.69
CA ASN A 229 -7.35 18.22 -8.65
C ASN A 229 -8.26 19.35 -9.19
N PRO A 230 -9.03 19.12 -10.29
CA PRO A 230 -9.88 20.14 -10.88
C PRO A 230 -11.05 20.57 -9.97
N ARG A 231 -11.40 19.75 -8.97
CA ARG A 231 -12.41 20.05 -7.95
C ARG A 231 -11.84 20.83 -6.77
N GLY A 232 -10.53 21.08 -6.73
CA GLY A 232 -9.84 21.78 -5.64
C GLY A 232 -9.61 20.90 -4.40
N TYR A 233 -9.20 21.55 -3.31
CA TYR A 233 -8.82 20.92 -2.05
C TYR A 233 -9.60 21.48 -0.84
N CYS A 234 -9.57 20.72 0.25
CA CYS A 234 -10.18 21.05 1.53
C CYS A 234 -9.15 20.95 2.65
N PHE A 235 -9.46 21.56 3.79
CA PHE A 235 -8.66 21.44 5.00
C PHE A 235 -9.37 20.58 6.04
N ILE A 236 -8.59 19.79 6.76
CA ILE A 236 -9.09 18.90 7.81
C ILE A 236 -8.12 18.90 9.00
N ALA A 237 -8.66 18.70 10.20
CA ALA A 237 -7.87 18.73 11.43
C ALA A 237 -6.83 17.59 11.43
N SER A 238 -5.57 17.92 11.73
CA SER A 238 -4.45 16.96 11.61
C SER A 238 -4.52 15.82 12.62
N ASN A 239 -5.10 16.05 13.80
CA ASN A 239 -5.31 15.02 14.81
C ASN A 239 -6.24 13.92 14.29
N TRP A 240 -7.39 14.29 13.71
CA TRP A 240 -8.33 13.35 13.15
C TRP A 240 -7.71 12.60 11.96
N MET A 241 -7.01 13.32 11.08
CA MET A 241 -6.28 12.68 9.98
C MET A 241 -5.21 11.71 10.46
N SER A 242 -4.53 12.01 11.56
CA SER A 242 -3.55 11.08 12.15
C SER A 242 -4.21 9.79 12.62
N GLU A 243 -5.37 9.86 13.26
CA GLU A 243 -6.14 8.66 13.64
C GLU A 243 -6.60 7.86 12.41
N TRP A 244 -7.02 8.56 11.36
CA TRP A 244 -7.42 7.93 10.10
C TRP A 244 -6.23 7.26 9.40
N GLU A 245 -5.07 7.91 9.34
CA GLU A 245 -3.83 7.35 8.81
C GLU A 245 -3.39 6.11 9.61
N MET A 246 -3.48 6.17 10.94
CA MET A 246 -3.24 5.02 11.81
C MET A 246 -4.17 3.83 11.48
N PHE A 247 -5.44 4.09 11.15
CA PHE A 247 -6.37 3.06 10.72
C PHE A 247 -6.03 2.47 9.34
N ILE A 248 -5.77 3.29 8.32
CA ILE A 248 -5.54 2.80 6.94
C ILE A 248 -4.21 2.06 6.78
N GLU A 249 -3.22 2.40 7.60
CA GLU A 249 -1.94 1.68 7.74
C GLU A 249 -2.01 0.48 8.70
N GLY A 250 -3.15 0.33 9.39
CA GLY A 250 -3.44 -0.75 10.33
C GLY A 250 -2.60 -0.70 11.60
N TRP A 251 -2.21 0.48 12.07
CA TRP A 251 -1.79 0.66 13.45
C TRP A 251 -2.96 0.60 14.43
N THR A 252 -4.18 0.78 13.93
CA THR A 252 -5.43 0.50 14.66
C THR A 252 -6.35 -0.44 13.85
N THR A 253 -7.11 -1.28 14.54
CA THR A 253 -8.09 -2.19 13.91
C THR A 253 -9.37 -1.46 13.50
N ASP A 254 -9.83 -0.56 14.36
CA ASP A 254 -11.09 0.15 14.19
C ASP A 254 -10.88 1.52 13.55
N PRO A 255 -11.84 1.98 12.72
CA PRO A 255 -11.79 3.31 12.14
C PRO A 255 -11.93 4.39 13.23
N PRO A 256 -11.53 5.64 12.96
CA PRO A 256 -11.71 6.75 13.91
C PRO A 256 -13.14 6.84 14.42
N SER A 257 -13.29 6.84 15.75
CA SER A 257 -14.59 6.99 16.43
C SER A 257 -14.91 8.45 16.73
N MET A 258 -13.89 9.31 16.77
CA MET A 258 -14.07 10.74 16.95
C MET A 258 -14.66 11.40 15.71
N MET A 259 -15.52 12.40 15.95
CA MET A 259 -16.05 13.23 14.88
C MET A 259 -14.96 14.12 14.27
N ILE A 260 -15.09 14.42 12.98
CA ILE A 260 -14.32 15.46 12.31
C ILE A 260 -14.84 16.81 12.81
N ASP A 261 -14.25 17.34 13.88
CA ASP A 261 -14.61 18.65 14.45
C ASP A 261 -13.73 19.76 13.86
N GLN A 262 -14.33 20.63 13.06
CA GLN A 262 -13.65 21.80 12.46
C GLN A 262 -14.02 23.12 13.13
N THR A 263 -14.80 23.11 14.21
CA THR A 263 -15.31 24.33 14.85
C THR A 263 -14.20 25.19 15.47
N HIS A 264 -13.18 24.56 16.04
CA HIS A 264 -12.03 25.24 16.62
C HIS A 264 -11.14 25.92 15.56
N LEU A 265 -10.98 25.32 14.39
CA LEU A 265 -10.29 25.92 13.24
C LEU A 265 -10.99 27.18 12.74
N LEU A 266 -12.32 27.16 12.67
CA LEU A 266 -13.13 28.32 12.25
C LEU A 266 -13.06 29.47 13.28
N SER A 267 -13.10 29.17 14.57
CA SER A 267 -13.04 30.20 15.63
C SER A 267 -11.70 30.93 15.71
N SER A 268 -10.61 30.28 15.30
CA SER A 268 -9.26 30.87 15.27
C SER A 268 -9.10 31.92 14.16
N VAL A 269 -9.81 31.76 13.04
CA VAL A 269 -9.81 32.73 11.92
C VAL A 269 -10.66 33.95 12.25
N VAL A 270 -11.83 33.77 12.88
CA VAL A 270 -12.70 34.89 13.28
C VAL A 270 -12.03 35.78 14.33
N SER A 271 -11.23 35.18 15.22
CA SER A 271 -10.45 35.93 16.24
C SER A 271 -9.27 36.72 15.67
N SER A 272 -8.87 36.46 14.42
CA SER A 272 -7.78 37.17 13.74
C SER A 272 -8.28 38.30 12.83
N SER A 273 -9.58 38.62 12.89
CA SER A 273 -10.08 39.89 12.36
C SER A 273 -9.49 41.02 13.19
N VAL A 274 -8.42 41.60 12.65
CA VAL A 274 -7.70 42.75 13.19
C VAL A 274 -8.72 43.85 13.49
N VAL A 275 -9.05 44.03 14.76
CA VAL A 275 -9.55 45.31 15.25
C VAL A 275 -8.42 46.29 14.96
N VAL A 276 -8.59 47.13 13.95
CA VAL A 276 -7.74 48.31 13.74
C VAL A 276 -8.01 49.23 14.93
N GLY A 277 -7.31 48.95 16.03
CA GLY A 277 -7.33 49.76 17.24
C GLY A 277 -6.54 51.02 16.98
N SER A 278 -7.25 52.12 16.77
CA SER A 278 -6.72 53.47 16.94
C SER A 278 -6.03 53.56 18.29
N GLY A 279 -4.77 54.00 18.27
CA GLY A 279 -3.92 54.02 19.44
C GLY A 279 -4.50 54.87 20.58
N SER A 280 -4.51 54.31 21.77
CA SER A 280 -4.28 55.08 22.99
C SER A 280 -3.61 54.18 24.03
N SER A 281 -2.47 54.68 24.50
CA SER A 281 -1.60 54.11 25.51
C SER A 281 -2.24 54.21 26.89
N HIS A 282 -2.24 53.11 27.64
CA HIS A 282 -1.73 52.98 29.02
C HIS A 282 -2.40 51.81 29.79
N SER A 283 -1.61 51.27 30.73
CA SER A 283 -1.95 50.44 31.89
C SER A 283 -1.87 48.91 31.77
N SER A 284 -0.69 48.41 32.14
CA SER A 284 -0.43 47.34 33.12
C SER A 284 -1.56 46.35 33.46
N SER A 285 -1.36 45.09 33.09
CA SER A 285 -1.80 43.92 33.89
C SER A 285 -1.00 42.66 33.53
N SER A 286 -0.85 41.80 34.53
CA SER A 286 0.06 40.67 34.69
C SER A 286 0.12 39.63 33.55
N PRO A 287 1.20 38.83 33.44
CA PRO A 287 1.27 37.73 32.50
C PRO A 287 0.40 36.58 33.00
N SER A 288 -0.87 36.60 32.60
CA SER A 288 -1.74 35.43 32.66
C SER A 288 -1.12 34.33 31.83
N TYR A 289 -0.81 33.19 32.45
CA TYR A 289 -0.46 31.96 31.76
C TYR A 289 -1.56 31.63 30.73
N LEU A 290 -1.31 31.98 29.48
CA LEU A 290 -2.07 31.43 28.35
C LEU A 290 -1.83 29.92 28.40
N PRO A 291 -2.87 29.07 28.49
CA PRO A 291 -2.68 27.67 28.19
C PRO A 291 -2.12 27.63 26.78
N SER A 292 -1.00 26.93 26.60
CA SER A 292 -0.42 26.72 25.28
C SER A 292 -1.54 26.25 24.36
N ARG A 293 -2.05 27.14 23.50
CA ARG A 293 -2.91 26.74 22.39
C ARG A 293 -2.03 25.80 21.60
N SER A 294 -2.25 24.50 21.73
CA SER A 294 -1.72 23.55 20.77
C SER A 294 -2.20 24.08 19.43
N SER A 295 -1.28 24.57 18.61
CA SER A 295 -1.57 25.03 17.27
C SER A 295 -2.22 23.84 16.57
N GLU A 296 -3.55 23.85 16.46
CA GLU A 296 -4.28 22.79 15.77
C GLU A 296 -3.86 22.87 14.30
N SER A 297 -2.99 21.94 13.93
CA SER A 297 -2.48 21.85 12.56
C SER A 297 -3.61 21.37 11.65
N VAL A 298 -3.59 21.83 10.40
CA VAL A 298 -4.49 21.34 9.34
C VAL A 298 -3.71 20.54 8.32
N MET A 299 -4.37 19.55 7.71
CA MET A 299 -3.88 18.86 6.51
C MET A 299 -4.75 19.23 5.32
N ILE A 300 -4.14 19.18 4.14
CA ILE A 300 -4.84 19.36 2.87
C ILE A 300 -5.25 17.99 2.34
N ILE A 301 -6.50 17.88 1.89
CA ILE A 301 -7.04 16.70 1.20
C ILE A 301 -7.79 17.14 -0.06
N SER A 302 -7.94 16.25 -1.04
CA SER A 302 -8.77 16.53 -2.20
C SER A 302 -10.25 16.66 -1.83
N ARG A 303 -11.03 17.35 -2.66
CA ARG A 303 -12.49 17.42 -2.48
C ARG A 303 -13.15 16.04 -2.60
N ASP A 304 -12.60 15.13 -3.40
CA ASP A 304 -13.10 13.76 -3.54
C ASP A 304 -12.96 12.98 -2.21
N THR A 305 -11.81 13.10 -1.55
CA THR A 305 -11.62 12.51 -0.22
C THR A 305 -12.53 13.14 0.82
N TRP A 306 -12.70 14.47 0.82
CA TRP A 306 -13.64 15.13 1.73
C TRP A 306 -15.06 14.61 1.56
N ASP A 307 -15.56 14.54 0.32
CA ASP A 307 -16.92 14.08 0.04
C ASP A 307 -17.14 12.63 0.55
N TYR A 308 -16.11 11.77 0.41
CA TYR A 308 -16.14 10.44 0.99
C TYR A 308 -16.17 10.49 2.52
N LEU A 309 -15.23 11.21 3.15
CA LEU A 309 -15.12 11.26 4.61
C LEU A 309 -16.39 11.81 5.24
N ALA A 310 -16.96 12.89 4.69
CA ALA A 310 -18.20 13.49 5.18
C ALA A 310 -19.43 12.57 5.06
N LYS A 311 -19.39 11.63 4.10
CA LYS A 311 -20.44 10.61 3.93
C LYS A 311 -20.29 9.44 4.92
N HIS A 312 -19.07 9.10 5.30
CA HIS A 312 -18.76 7.88 6.04
C HIS A 312 -18.42 8.11 7.53
N TYR A 313 -18.07 9.34 7.90
CA TYR A 313 -17.71 9.75 9.25
C TYR A 313 -18.58 10.92 9.72
N SER A 314 -18.72 11.06 11.03
CA SER A 314 -19.48 12.18 11.61
C SER A 314 -18.69 13.48 11.47
N VAL A 315 -19.31 14.53 10.93
CA VAL A 315 -18.70 15.85 10.75
C VAL A 315 -19.41 16.88 11.62
N LYS A 316 -18.63 17.71 12.32
CA LYS A 316 -19.10 18.86 13.07
C LYS A 316 -18.38 20.12 12.61
N GLY A 317 -19.16 21.14 12.26
CA GLY A 317 -18.64 22.38 11.65
C GLY A 317 -18.82 22.39 10.14
N GLN A 318 -18.39 23.48 9.50
CA GLN A 318 -18.47 23.65 8.06
C GLN A 318 -17.21 23.15 7.37
N GLN A 319 -17.35 22.71 6.11
CA GLN A 319 -16.21 22.38 5.25
C GLN A 319 -15.34 23.62 5.03
N ILE A 320 -14.04 23.46 5.30
CA ILE A 320 -13.05 24.50 5.07
C ILE A 320 -12.42 24.33 3.68
N THR A 321 -12.52 25.36 2.84
CA THR A 321 -11.92 25.41 1.49
C THR A 321 -11.20 26.75 1.26
N GLU A 322 -10.36 26.83 0.24
CA GLU A 322 -9.64 28.06 -0.15
C GLU A 322 -10.58 29.27 -0.36
N GLY A 323 -11.77 29.04 -0.91
CA GLY A 323 -12.72 30.12 -1.22
C GLY A 323 -13.52 30.64 -0.02
N ASN A 324 -13.54 29.89 1.10
CA ASN A 324 -14.37 30.27 2.25
C ASN A 324 -13.60 31.06 3.32
N HIS A 325 -12.28 30.90 3.46
CA HIS A 325 -11.48 31.68 4.43
C HIS A 325 -10.00 31.76 4.05
N TRP A 326 -9.38 32.93 4.27
CA TRP A 326 -7.94 33.16 4.13
C TRP A 326 -7.21 32.49 5.30
N PHE A 327 -6.60 31.32 5.07
CA PHE A 327 -5.61 30.77 6.00
C PHE A 327 -4.24 31.33 5.63
N ILE A 328 -3.66 32.13 6.52
CA ILE A 328 -2.24 32.46 6.44
C ILE A 328 -1.48 31.23 6.95
N LEU A 329 -1.00 30.40 6.03
CA LEU A 329 -0.01 29.37 6.34
C LEU A 329 1.32 30.09 6.62
N HIS A 330 1.76 30.12 7.88
CA HIS A 330 3.15 30.38 8.18
C HIS A 330 3.94 29.13 7.79
N VAL A 331 4.68 29.23 6.69
CA VAL A 331 5.65 28.22 6.21
C VAL A 331 6.89 28.25 7.10
#